data_AF-A0AAX4HUE4-F1
#
_entry.id   AF-A0AAX4HUE4-F1
#
_cell.length_a   1.000
_cell.length_b   1.000
_cell.length_c   1.000
_cell.angle_alpha   90.00
_cell.angle_beta   90.00
_cell.angle_gamma   90.00
#
_symmetry.space_group_name_H-M   'P 1'
#
loop_
_entity.id
_entity.type
_entity.pdbx_description
1 polymer ?
#
loop_
_entity_poly.entity_id
_entity_poly.type
_entity_poly.pdbx_seq_one_letter_code
_entity_poly.pdbx_strand_id
1 'polypeptide(L)'
;MTLAWPILILLSFNAFSAPLPTRYTDLVKYVQPAPNQADTKSCWFVASTGAMELLLNKRDNIENPEQGGTNDLSEAFLIWQSNFKDPKDPTQHFIEDMVMRFNHGVAIKEEDWPFVPDMSLWDPNPDFDVLPRIKVPQLTTEFLFARGGKWDTHVLEAKDVLKIKQSLYRYKSPIIINYNDNDYWHVILIVGYDNSLAGDCYEIEESECNKKGAFIVRDSNGSRTENRAYNWFLYKANAAAVVRLKDTTASRD
;
A
#
# COMPACT_ATOMS: atom_id res chain seq x y z
N MET A 1 -17.92 46.12 -46.72
CA MET A 1 -17.16 45.64 -45.55
C MET A 1 -17.55 44.19 -45.30
N THR A 2 -16.75 43.26 -45.81
CA THR A 2 -16.93 41.82 -45.65
C THR A 2 -16.14 41.37 -44.42
N LEU A 3 -16.85 40.98 -43.37
CA LEU A 3 -16.29 40.45 -42.13
C LEU A 3 -15.90 38.98 -42.34
N ALA A 4 -14.60 38.71 -42.47
CA ALA A 4 -14.05 37.36 -42.46
C ALA A 4 -13.99 36.85 -41.02
N TRP A 5 -14.70 35.76 -40.73
CA TRP A 5 -14.61 35.04 -39.46
C TRP A 5 -13.37 34.13 -39.45
N PRO A 6 -12.53 34.16 -38.40
CA PRO A 6 -11.43 33.23 -38.29
C PRO A 6 -11.98 31.85 -37.92
N ILE A 7 -11.72 30.86 -38.78
CA ILE A 7 -11.95 29.45 -38.49
C ILE A 7 -10.93 29.05 -37.41
N LEU A 8 -11.41 28.89 -36.17
CA LEU A 8 -10.62 28.33 -35.08
C LEU A 8 -10.46 26.82 -35.34
N ILE A 9 -9.30 26.41 -35.85
CA ILE A 9 -8.94 25.00 -35.97
C ILE A 9 -8.62 24.49 -34.56
N LEU A 10 -9.60 23.85 -33.93
CA LEU A 10 -9.39 23.04 -32.73
C LEU A 10 -8.59 21.81 -33.11
N LEU A 11 -7.25 21.91 -33.03
CA LEU A 11 -6.36 20.75 -33.04
C LEU A 11 -6.61 19.98 -31.75
N SER A 12 -7.47 18.97 -31.81
CA SER A 12 -7.58 17.94 -30.78
C SER A 12 -6.27 17.15 -30.78
N PHE A 13 -5.32 17.56 -29.94
CA PHE A 13 -4.17 16.75 -29.60
C PHE A 13 -4.68 15.52 -28.86
N ASN A 14 -4.89 14.43 -29.59
CA ASN A 14 -4.92 13.10 -28.99
C ASN A 14 -3.53 12.90 -28.38
N ALA A 15 -3.39 13.22 -27.10
CA ALA A 15 -2.19 12.91 -26.35
C ALA A 15 -2.06 11.39 -26.37
N PHE A 16 -1.22 10.88 -27.27
CA PHE A 16 -0.76 9.50 -27.25
C PHE A 16 -0.11 9.29 -25.89
N SER A 17 -0.86 8.72 -24.94
CA SER A 17 -0.27 8.29 -23.67
C SER A 17 0.79 7.26 -24.01
N ALA A 18 2.05 7.60 -23.71
CA ALA A 18 3.16 6.68 -23.91
C ALA A 18 2.80 5.31 -23.30
N PRO A 19 3.14 4.20 -23.98
CA PRO A 19 2.85 2.88 -23.45
C PRO A 19 3.47 2.73 -22.06
N LEU A 20 2.71 2.15 -21.14
CA LEU A 20 3.18 1.90 -19.78
C LEU A 20 4.41 0.97 -19.83
N PRO A 21 5.48 1.24 -19.08
CA PRO A 21 6.63 0.34 -19.02
C PRO A 21 6.22 -1.07 -18.59
N THR A 22 6.89 -2.08 -19.12
CA THR A 22 6.63 -3.50 -18.80
C THR A 22 7.05 -3.89 -17.38
N ARG A 23 7.82 -3.02 -16.72
CA ARG A 23 8.36 -3.22 -15.37
C ARG A 23 8.41 -1.89 -14.61
N TYR A 24 8.14 -1.94 -13.32
CA TYR A 24 8.40 -0.87 -12.35
C TYR A 24 8.81 -1.49 -11.00
N THR A 25 10.06 -1.26 -10.58
CA THR A 25 10.61 -1.86 -9.35
C THR A 25 11.33 -0.85 -8.45
N ASP A 26 11.14 0.45 -8.68
CA ASP A 26 11.92 1.50 -8.01
C ASP A 26 11.67 1.55 -6.50
N LEU A 27 10.52 1.09 -6.02
CA LEU A 27 10.21 1.07 -4.59
C LEU A 27 10.83 -0.12 -3.85
N VAL A 28 11.16 -1.20 -4.56
CA VAL A 28 11.56 -2.49 -3.94
C VAL A 28 12.76 -2.30 -3.01
N LYS A 29 13.72 -1.46 -3.39
CA LYS A 29 14.91 -1.17 -2.58
C LYS A 29 14.60 -0.39 -1.29
N TYR A 30 13.43 0.20 -1.13
CA TYR A 30 13.03 0.92 0.09
C TYR A 30 12.13 0.08 1.01
N VAL A 31 11.81 -1.15 0.59
CA VAL A 31 10.95 -2.06 1.35
C VAL A 31 11.76 -2.73 2.45
N GLN A 32 11.29 -2.62 3.70
CA GLN A 32 11.85 -3.38 4.82
C GLN A 32 11.19 -4.76 4.98
N PRO A 33 11.89 -5.76 5.55
CA PRO A 33 11.27 -7.03 5.93
C PRO A 33 10.01 -6.79 6.76
N ALA A 34 8.96 -7.57 6.52
CA ALA A 34 7.80 -7.55 7.39
C ALA A 34 8.00 -8.51 8.57
N PRO A 35 7.44 -8.24 9.76
CA PRO A 35 7.28 -9.27 10.76
C PRO A 35 6.39 -10.40 10.23
N ASN A 36 6.54 -11.61 10.78
CA ASN A 36 5.59 -12.69 10.56
C ASN A 36 4.44 -12.55 11.54
N GLN A 37 3.23 -12.25 11.06
CA GLN A 37 2.08 -12.03 11.91
C GLN A 37 1.54 -13.28 12.61
N ALA A 38 1.88 -14.48 12.13
CA ALA A 38 1.24 -15.73 12.53
C ALA A 38 -0.31 -15.61 12.55
N ASP A 39 -0.96 -16.19 13.56
CA ASP A 39 -2.42 -16.22 13.68
C ASP A 39 -3.02 -15.01 14.43
N THR A 40 -2.26 -13.92 14.58
CA THR A 40 -2.68 -12.74 15.37
C THR A 40 -3.73 -11.86 14.70
N LYS A 41 -4.03 -12.09 13.41
CA LYS A 41 -4.97 -11.30 12.59
C LYS A 41 -4.59 -9.81 12.49
N SER A 42 -3.29 -9.53 12.38
CA SER A 42 -2.73 -8.18 12.40
C SER A 42 -2.28 -7.64 11.02
N CYS A 43 -2.62 -8.34 9.93
CA CYS A 43 -2.22 -8.00 8.54
C CYS A 43 -2.40 -6.53 8.19
N TRP A 44 -3.52 -5.95 8.59
CA TRP A 44 -3.86 -4.58 8.28
C TRP A 44 -2.93 -3.56 8.97
N PHE A 45 -2.46 -3.88 10.17
CA PHE A 45 -1.49 -3.06 10.90
C PHE A 45 -0.11 -3.19 10.27
N VAL A 46 0.34 -4.42 9.99
CA VAL A 46 1.63 -4.72 9.34
C VAL A 46 1.74 -4.08 7.94
N ALA A 47 0.66 -4.10 7.16
CA ALA A 47 0.62 -3.43 5.87
C ALA A 47 0.65 -1.89 6.02
N SER A 48 -0.02 -1.36 7.06
CA SER A 48 -0.09 0.08 7.30
C SER A 48 1.24 0.66 7.78
N THR A 49 1.91 0.01 8.74
CA THR A 49 3.29 0.34 9.15
C THR A 49 4.20 0.24 7.94
N GLY A 50 4.16 -0.89 7.22
CA GLY A 50 4.90 -1.13 5.98
C GLY A 50 4.82 0.00 4.96
N ALA A 51 3.64 0.60 4.79
CA ALA A 51 3.43 1.69 3.84
C ALA A 51 4.13 2.97 4.32
N MET A 52 3.98 3.33 5.60
CA MET A 52 4.66 4.47 6.19
C MET A 52 6.18 4.28 6.16
N GLU A 53 6.67 3.12 6.57
CA GLU A 53 8.10 2.77 6.61
C GLU A 53 8.76 2.90 5.24
N LEU A 54 8.14 2.32 4.20
CA LEU A 54 8.61 2.42 2.82
C LEU A 54 8.69 3.89 2.38
N LEU A 55 7.66 4.68 2.69
CA LEU A 55 7.61 6.11 2.32
C LEU A 55 8.69 6.92 3.06
N LEU A 56 8.93 6.64 4.34
CA LEU A 56 10.01 7.24 5.13
C LEU A 56 11.38 6.86 4.56
N ASN A 57 11.60 5.57 4.32
CA ASN A 57 12.85 5.06 3.73
C ASN A 57 13.13 5.67 2.36
N LYS A 58 12.10 5.82 1.52
CA LYS A 58 12.22 6.50 0.23
C LYS A 58 12.57 7.99 0.40
N ARG A 59 11.89 8.70 1.31
CA ARG A 59 12.14 10.12 1.60
C ARG A 59 13.58 10.35 2.09
N ASP A 60 14.05 9.46 2.96
CA ASP A 60 15.37 9.56 3.61
C ASP A 60 16.48 8.87 2.80
N ASN A 61 16.13 8.31 1.63
CA ASN A 61 16.99 7.55 0.74
C ASN A 61 17.73 6.39 1.43
N ILE A 62 17.03 5.67 2.30
CA ILE A 62 17.51 4.46 3.00
C ILE A 62 17.17 3.25 2.15
N GLU A 63 18.13 2.79 1.36
CA GLU A 63 18.01 1.57 0.57
C GLU A 63 18.34 0.33 1.40
N ASN A 64 17.67 -0.78 1.10
CA ASN A 64 17.74 -2.07 1.76
C ASN A 64 17.65 -1.97 3.30
N PRO A 65 16.62 -1.28 3.84
CA PRO A 65 16.46 -1.12 5.29
C PRO A 65 16.42 -2.49 6.00
N GLU A 66 17.04 -2.55 7.17
CA GLU A 66 17.07 -3.74 8.02
C GLU A 66 15.97 -3.66 9.08
N GLN A 67 15.60 -4.82 9.64
CA GLN A 67 14.73 -4.88 10.82
C GLN A 67 15.44 -4.22 12.01
N GLY A 68 14.70 -3.46 12.82
CA GLY A 68 15.24 -2.56 13.85
C GLY A 68 15.85 -1.26 13.30
N GLY A 69 15.66 -0.98 12.01
CA GLY A 69 16.22 0.20 11.36
C GLY A 69 15.60 1.53 11.81
N THR A 70 16.15 2.65 11.32
CA THR A 70 15.73 4.02 11.68
C THR A 70 14.23 4.27 11.59
N ASN A 71 13.60 3.70 10.56
CA ASN A 71 12.19 3.90 10.26
C ASN A 71 11.35 2.65 10.55
N ASP A 72 11.84 1.65 11.29
CA ASP A 72 11.07 0.45 11.64
C ASP A 72 10.04 0.77 12.73
N LEU A 73 8.74 0.70 12.41
CA LEU A 73 7.65 1.21 13.24
C LEU A 73 6.89 0.09 13.93
N SER A 74 6.56 0.28 15.20
CA SER A 74 5.80 -0.69 15.99
C SER A 74 4.36 -0.82 15.50
N GLU A 75 3.98 -1.99 14.99
CA GLU A 75 2.57 -2.32 14.73
C GLU A 75 1.75 -2.35 16.02
N ALA A 76 2.34 -2.80 17.13
CA ALA A 76 1.67 -2.86 18.44
C ALA A 76 1.20 -1.47 18.88
N PHE A 77 2.01 -0.44 18.62
CA PHE A 77 1.58 0.93 18.83
C PHE A 77 0.40 1.31 17.93
N LEU A 78 0.43 0.98 16.64
CA LEU A 78 -0.66 1.32 15.71
C LEU A 78 -1.99 0.63 16.08
N ILE A 79 -1.91 -0.61 16.59
CA ILE A 79 -3.05 -1.37 17.12
C ILE A 79 -3.73 -0.61 18.26
N TRP A 80 -2.93 -0.13 19.21
CA TRP A 80 -3.41 0.51 20.42
C TRP A 80 -3.69 2.01 20.31
N GLN A 81 -3.14 2.65 19.28
CA GLN A 81 -3.40 4.05 19.04
C GLN A 81 -4.92 4.26 18.89
N SER A 82 -5.45 5.26 19.61
CA SER A 82 -6.85 5.67 19.51
C SER A 82 -7.28 5.77 18.03
N ASN A 83 -8.55 5.46 17.73
CA ASN A 83 -9.17 5.57 16.41
C ASN A 83 -9.16 7.02 15.87
N PHE A 84 -7.97 7.54 15.56
CA PHE A 84 -7.80 8.87 15.00
C PHE A 84 -8.46 8.88 13.63
N LYS A 85 -9.41 9.79 13.46
CA LYS A 85 -10.06 10.09 12.18
C LYS A 85 -9.89 11.58 11.95
N ASP A 86 -9.19 11.95 10.88
CA ASP A 86 -9.11 13.36 10.50
C ASP A 86 -10.48 13.78 9.93
N PRO A 87 -11.22 14.68 10.60
CA PRO A 87 -12.52 15.10 10.11
C PRO A 87 -12.43 15.89 8.79
N LYS A 88 -11.25 16.40 8.43
CA LYS A 88 -11.01 17.14 7.19
C LYS A 88 -10.61 16.26 6.01
N ASP A 89 -10.20 15.02 6.28
CA ASP A 89 -9.73 14.06 5.27
C ASP A 89 -10.29 12.66 5.60
N PRO A 90 -11.63 12.48 5.50
CA PRO A 90 -12.25 11.21 5.82
C PRO A 90 -11.83 10.15 4.79
N THR A 91 -11.60 8.93 5.26
CA THR A 91 -11.35 7.77 4.41
C THR A 91 -12.57 7.46 3.53
N GLN A 92 -12.34 7.02 2.30
CA GLN A 92 -13.41 6.65 1.37
C GLN A 92 -13.82 5.18 1.55
N HIS A 93 -12.88 4.35 1.96
CA HIS A 93 -13.07 2.92 2.14
C HIS A 93 -12.31 2.40 3.36
N PHE A 94 -12.81 1.32 3.97
CA PHE A 94 -12.26 0.81 5.23
C PHE A 94 -10.76 0.58 5.13
N ILE A 95 -10.25 0.06 4.01
CA ILE A 95 -8.82 -0.26 3.81
C ILE A 95 -7.85 0.88 4.14
N GLU A 96 -8.30 2.13 4.01
CA GLU A 96 -7.50 3.33 4.28
C GLU A 96 -7.41 3.64 5.78
N ASP A 97 -8.32 3.12 6.61
CA ASP A 97 -8.52 3.57 7.99
C ASP A 97 -7.27 3.41 8.85
N MET A 98 -6.58 2.27 8.81
CA MET A 98 -5.42 2.04 9.68
C MET A 98 -4.22 2.90 9.25
N VAL A 99 -3.93 2.97 7.95
CA VAL A 99 -2.80 3.75 7.46
C VAL A 99 -3.01 5.25 7.70
N MET A 100 -4.25 5.75 7.60
CA MET A 100 -4.55 7.15 7.87
C MET A 100 -4.45 7.53 9.35
N ARG A 101 -4.36 6.56 10.30
CA ARG A 101 -4.12 6.88 11.71
C ARG A 101 -2.78 7.56 11.93
N PHE A 102 -1.79 7.35 11.08
CA PHE A 102 -0.50 8.04 11.17
C PHE A 102 -0.63 9.57 11.06
N ASN A 103 -1.75 10.10 10.56
CA ASN A 103 -2.00 11.54 10.50
C ASN A 103 -2.14 12.22 11.86
N HIS A 104 -2.22 11.46 12.95
CA HIS A 104 -2.04 11.99 14.31
C HIS A 104 -0.61 12.52 14.57
N GLY A 105 0.36 12.15 13.73
CA GLY A 105 1.68 12.77 13.64
C GLY A 105 2.77 12.20 14.56
N VAL A 106 2.53 11.07 15.24
CA VAL A 106 3.60 10.35 15.95
C VAL A 106 3.64 8.86 15.62
N ALA A 107 4.73 8.19 16.01
CA ALA A 107 4.86 6.73 15.99
C ALA A 107 5.76 6.28 17.16
N ILE A 108 5.78 4.99 17.44
CA ILE A 108 6.82 4.32 18.24
C ILE A 108 7.63 3.44 17.29
N LYS A 109 8.92 3.31 17.55
CA LYS A 109 9.75 2.35 16.84
C LYS A 109 9.57 0.93 17.35
N GLU A 110 9.79 -0.02 16.46
CA GLU A 110 9.76 -1.44 16.80
C GLU A 110 10.71 -1.81 17.97
N GLU A 111 11.87 -1.16 18.08
CA GLU A 111 12.83 -1.39 19.19
C GLU A 111 12.27 -1.01 20.58
N ASP A 112 11.33 -0.06 20.64
CA ASP A 112 10.75 0.45 21.89
C ASP A 112 9.44 -0.30 22.27
N TRP A 113 8.73 -0.86 21.29
CA TRP A 113 7.55 -1.70 21.52
C TRP A 113 7.44 -2.80 20.46
N PRO A 114 8.15 -3.92 20.66
CA PRO A 114 8.26 -4.97 19.65
C PRO A 114 6.94 -5.65 19.31
N PHE A 115 6.81 -6.07 18.06
CA PHE A 115 5.80 -6.98 17.57
C PHE A 115 6.01 -8.38 18.14
N VAL A 116 5.02 -8.88 18.85
CA VAL A 116 4.97 -10.26 19.34
C VAL A 116 3.88 -11.00 18.58
N PRO A 117 4.19 -12.08 17.85
CA PRO A 117 3.22 -12.79 17.01
C PRO A 117 2.30 -13.71 17.84
N ASP A 118 1.75 -13.21 18.94
CA ASP A 118 0.75 -13.90 19.76
C ASP A 118 -0.37 -12.94 20.21
N MET A 119 -1.29 -13.44 21.04
CA MET A 119 -2.45 -12.66 21.48
C MET A 119 -2.09 -11.46 22.38
N SER A 120 -0.90 -11.43 22.99
CA SER A 120 -0.44 -10.29 23.81
C SER A 120 -0.17 -9.04 22.97
N LEU A 121 -0.05 -9.17 21.64
CA LEU A 121 -0.03 -8.03 20.71
C LEU A 121 -1.21 -7.08 20.92
N TRP A 122 -2.34 -7.63 21.36
CA TRP A 122 -3.58 -6.91 21.60
C TRP A 122 -3.68 -6.36 23.02
N ASP A 123 -2.67 -6.54 23.89
CA ASP A 123 -2.62 -5.99 25.24
C ASP A 123 -1.87 -4.65 25.25
N PRO A 124 -2.31 -3.67 26.07
CA PRO A 124 -1.67 -2.37 26.07
C PRO A 124 -0.31 -2.49 26.76
N ASN A 125 0.71 -1.83 26.20
CA ASN A 125 1.98 -1.71 26.91
C ASN A 125 1.76 -0.90 28.20
N PRO A 126 2.17 -1.41 29.39
CA PRO A 126 2.00 -0.69 30.65
C PRO A 126 2.68 0.69 30.67
N ASP A 127 3.70 0.88 29.83
CA ASP A 127 4.46 2.12 29.70
C ASP A 127 3.98 2.98 28.52
N PHE A 128 2.81 2.70 27.92
CA PHE A 128 2.30 3.37 26.72
C PHE A 128 2.51 4.89 26.73
N ASP A 129 2.17 5.57 27.81
CA ASP A 129 2.23 7.04 27.91
C ASP A 129 3.67 7.61 27.95
N VAL A 130 4.66 6.80 28.29
CA VAL A 130 6.06 7.25 28.48
C VAL A 130 7.03 6.70 27.42
N LEU A 131 6.58 5.78 26.57
CA LEU A 131 7.41 5.24 25.48
C LEU A 131 7.88 6.34 24.51
N PRO A 132 9.13 6.27 23.99
CA PRO A 132 9.69 7.27 23.09
C PRO A 132 8.86 7.43 21.81
N ARG A 133 8.49 8.68 21.48
CA ARG A 133 7.68 8.99 20.30
C ARG A 133 8.51 9.69 19.23
N ILE A 134 8.42 9.20 18.01
CA ILE A 134 9.00 9.88 16.84
C ILE A 134 7.92 10.65 16.09
N LYS A 135 8.31 11.75 15.41
CA LYS A 135 7.42 12.47 14.51
C LYS A 135 7.36 11.78 13.16
N VAL A 136 6.16 11.56 12.65
CA VAL A 136 5.92 11.04 11.30
C VAL A 136 5.18 12.09 10.46
N PRO A 137 5.45 12.17 9.15
CA PRO A 137 4.72 13.06 8.25
C PRO A 137 3.26 12.61 8.12
N GLN A 138 2.41 13.54 7.68
CA GLN A 138 1.05 13.18 7.29
C GLN A 138 1.04 12.43 5.95
N LEU A 139 0.04 11.57 5.80
CA LEU A 139 -0.29 10.80 4.63
C LEU A 139 -1.53 11.37 3.94
N THR A 140 -1.67 10.99 2.68
CA THR A 140 -2.91 11.08 1.89
C THR A 140 -3.08 9.77 1.11
N THR A 141 -4.33 9.38 0.88
CA THR A 141 -4.65 8.21 0.06
C THR A 141 -5.35 8.61 -1.23
N GLU A 142 -5.18 7.80 -2.27
CA GLU A 142 -6.02 7.84 -3.46
C GLU A 142 -6.70 6.50 -3.63
N PHE A 143 -7.98 6.45 -3.25
CA PHE A 143 -8.81 5.27 -3.44
C PHE A 143 -8.95 4.96 -4.94
N LEU A 144 -8.60 3.73 -5.32
CA LEU A 144 -8.60 3.33 -6.73
C LEU A 144 -9.90 2.64 -7.11
N PHE A 145 -10.34 1.68 -6.30
CA PHE A 145 -11.58 0.94 -6.47
C PHE A 145 -11.87 0.07 -5.25
N ALA A 146 -13.15 -0.30 -5.12
CA ALA A 146 -13.62 -1.51 -4.45
C ALA A 146 -14.64 -2.18 -5.37
N ARG A 147 -14.58 -3.51 -5.47
CA ARG A 147 -15.56 -4.34 -6.18
C ARG A 147 -16.14 -5.32 -5.18
N GLY A 148 -17.47 -5.35 -5.06
CA GLY A 148 -18.12 -6.20 -4.08
C GLY A 148 -17.89 -5.77 -2.62
N GLY A 149 -18.21 -6.67 -1.70
CA GLY A 149 -17.95 -6.54 -0.27
C GLY A 149 -16.54 -6.98 0.12
N LYS A 150 -16.18 -6.73 1.38
CA LYS A 150 -14.82 -6.96 1.91
C LYS A 150 -14.33 -8.40 1.77
N TRP A 151 -15.22 -9.38 1.63
CA TRP A 151 -14.94 -10.81 1.54
C TRP A 151 -14.99 -11.37 0.10
N ASP A 152 -15.40 -10.57 -0.87
CA ASP A 152 -15.67 -11.07 -2.22
C ASP A 152 -14.38 -11.42 -2.97
N THR A 153 -14.43 -12.51 -3.72
CA THR A 153 -13.38 -12.97 -4.65
C THR A 153 -13.91 -12.96 -6.08
N HIS A 154 -13.04 -13.06 -7.09
CA HIS A 154 -13.40 -13.12 -8.51
C HIS A 154 -14.16 -11.88 -9.01
N VAL A 155 -13.88 -10.72 -8.42
CA VAL A 155 -14.60 -9.47 -8.69
C VAL A 155 -13.81 -8.45 -9.51
N LEU A 156 -12.51 -8.69 -9.74
CA LEU A 156 -11.66 -7.78 -10.49
C LEU A 156 -11.51 -8.20 -11.95
N GLU A 157 -11.23 -7.22 -12.79
CA GLU A 157 -11.02 -7.38 -14.23
C GLU A 157 -9.61 -6.92 -14.64
N ALA A 158 -9.19 -7.26 -15.86
CA ALA A 158 -7.87 -6.87 -16.39
C ALA A 158 -7.61 -5.35 -16.35
N LYS A 159 -8.66 -4.52 -16.43
CA LYS A 159 -8.56 -3.05 -16.28
C LYS A 159 -8.07 -2.63 -14.89
N ASP A 160 -8.38 -3.42 -13.85
CA ASP A 160 -7.96 -3.14 -12.48
C ASP A 160 -6.46 -3.43 -12.31
N VAL A 161 -5.93 -4.51 -12.92
CA VAL A 161 -4.48 -4.75 -13.01
C VAL A 161 -3.77 -3.57 -13.69
N LEU A 162 -4.32 -3.07 -14.80
CA LEU A 162 -3.75 -1.91 -15.49
C LEU A 162 -3.79 -0.65 -14.61
N LYS A 163 -4.89 -0.42 -13.88
CA LYS A 163 -5.05 0.70 -12.96
C LYS A 163 -3.99 0.67 -11.84
N ILE A 164 -3.70 -0.50 -11.29
CA ILE A 164 -2.64 -0.68 -10.27
C ILE A 164 -1.27 -0.31 -10.86
N LYS A 165 -0.91 -0.85 -12.02
CA LYS A 165 0.38 -0.56 -12.66
C LYS A 165 0.54 0.92 -13.01
N GLN A 166 -0.51 1.53 -13.56
CA GLN A 166 -0.53 2.96 -13.85
C GLN A 166 -0.34 3.80 -12.58
N SER A 167 -0.98 3.41 -11.48
CA SER A 167 -0.91 4.13 -10.22
C SER A 167 0.48 4.00 -9.58
N LEU A 168 1.08 2.81 -9.56
CA LEU A 168 2.47 2.61 -9.12
C LEU A 168 3.44 3.48 -9.93
N TYR A 169 3.31 3.44 -11.26
CA TYR A 169 4.21 4.18 -12.14
C TYR A 169 4.02 5.70 -12.03
N ARG A 170 2.76 6.18 -11.91
CA ARG A 170 2.44 7.61 -11.80
C ARG A 170 2.85 8.19 -10.46
N TYR A 171 2.44 7.56 -9.37
CA TYR A 171 2.60 8.11 -8.03
C TYR A 171 3.93 7.74 -7.38
N LYS A 172 4.60 6.70 -7.88
CA LYS A 172 5.84 6.19 -7.28
C LYS A 172 5.65 5.90 -5.78
N SER A 173 4.53 5.27 -5.45
CA SER A 173 4.08 5.05 -4.07
C SER A 173 3.45 3.67 -3.92
N PRO A 174 3.49 3.06 -2.72
CA PRO A 174 2.88 1.75 -2.50
C PRO A 174 1.36 1.82 -2.64
N ILE A 175 0.78 0.69 -3.00
CA ILE A 175 -0.67 0.49 -3.04
C ILE A 175 -1.03 -0.51 -1.96
N ILE A 176 -1.87 -0.10 -1.01
CA ILE A 176 -2.47 -1.00 -0.04
C ILE A 176 -3.66 -1.69 -0.72
N ILE A 177 -3.76 -3.01 -0.58
CA ILE A 177 -4.84 -3.81 -1.17
C ILE A 177 -5.50 -4.70 -0.14
N ASN A 178 -6.78 -5.00 -0.34
CA ASN A 178 -7.48 -6.06 0.37
C ASN A 178 -7.61 -7.23 -0.60
N TYR A 179 -7.20 -8.40 -0.14
CA TYR A 179 -7.51 -9.66 -0.81
C TYR A 179 -8.08 -10.65 0.18
N ASN A 180 -8.78 -11.64 -0.34
CA ASN A 180 -9.48 -12.64 0.45
C ASN A 180 -8.89 -14.00 0.18
N ASP A 181 -8.84 -14.79 1.24
CA ASP A 181 -8.60 -16.21 1.14
C ASP A 181 -9.76 -17.02 1.73
N ASN A 182 -9.60 -18.35 1.75
CA ASN A 182 -10.55 -19.25 2.37
C ASN A 182 -10.68 -18.87 3.86
N ASP A 183 -11.81 -18.24 4.21
CA ASP A 183 -12.24 -17.84 5.56
C ASP A 183 -11.61 -16.59 6.20
N TYR A 184 -10.73 -15.85 5.51
CA TYR A 184 -10.20 -14.58 6.02
C TYR A 184 -9.97 -13.53 4.92
N TRP A 185 -10.07 -12.25 5.30
CA TRP A 185 -9.58 -11.15 4.48
C TRP A 185 -8.18 -10.75 4.98
N HIS A 186 -7.35 -10.28 4.06
CA HIS A 186 -5.94 -9.97 4.29
C HIS A 186 -5.58 -8.68 3.59
N VAL A 187 -4.66 -7.93 4.19
CA VAL A 187 -4.22 -6.64 3.66
C VAL A 187 -2.71 -6.66 3.52
N ILE A 188 -2.24 -6.28 2.32
CA ILE A 188 -0.82 -6.25 1.96
C ILE A 188 -0.51 -5.00 1.13
N LEU A 189 0.77 -4.84 0.78
CA LEU A 189 1.21 -3.79 -0.13
C LEU A 189 1.66 -4.35 -1.47
N ILE A 190 1.24 -3.70 -2.55
CA ILE A 190 1.91 -3.81 -3.84
C ILE A 190 2.92 -2.67 -3.96
N VAL A 191 4.18 -3.01 -4.26
CA VAL A 191 5.30 -2.07 -4.32
C VAL A 191 5.98 -2.05 -5.70
N GLY A 192 5.60 -2.96 -6.59
CA GLY A 192 6.14 -2.98 -7.95
C GLY A 192 5.40 -3.98 -8.85
N TYR A 193 5.82 -4.02 -10.10
CA TYR A 193 5.35 -5.02 -11.07
C TYR A 193 6.42 -5.33 -12.09
N ASP A 194 6.37 -6.55 -12.64
CA ASP A 194 7.22 -6.98 -13.74
C ASP A 194 6.48 -8.00 -14.60
N ASN A 195 6.28 -7.69 -15.88
CA ASN A 195 5.58 -8.57 -16.83
C ASN A 195 6.38 -9.83 -17.18
N SER A 196 7.67 -9.88 -16.85
CA SER A 196 8.54 -11.03 -17.14
C SER A 196 8.65 -12.02 -15.98
N LEU A 197 8.27 -11.62 -14.77
CA LEU A 197 8.33 -12.49 -13.59
C LEU A 197 7.18 -13.49 -13.58
N ALA A 198 7.51 -14.73 -13.21
CA ALA A 198 6.51 -15.71 -12.81
C ALA A 198 6.10 -15.42 -11.37
N GLY A 199 4.82 -15.08 -11.17
CA GLY A 199 4.25 -14.91 -9.84
C GLY A 199 3.68 -16.21 -9.28
N ASP A 200 3.57 -16.26 -7.96
CA ASP A 200 2.84 -17.29 -7.24
C ASP A 200 1.31 -17.12 -7.42
N CYS A 201 0.59 -18.22 -7.55
CA CYS A 201 -0.87 -18.27 -7.71
C CYS A 201 -1.55 -18.84 -6.47
N TYR A 202 -1.06 -18.43 -5.31
CA TYR A 202 -1.47 -18.89 -3.99
C TYR A 202 -2.96 -19.13 -3.86
N GLU A 203 -3.30 -20.36 -3.48
CA GLU A 203 -4.67 -20.84 -3.27
C GLU A 203 -5.63 -20.60 -4.44
N ILE A 204 -5.12 -20.67 -5.68
CA ILE A 204 -5.91 -20.64 -6.91
C ILE A 204 -5.67 -21.94 -7.69
N GLU A 205 -6.72 -22.45 -8.31
CA GLU A 205 -6.66 -23.65 -9.14
C GLU A 205 -5.61 -23.51 -10.25
N GLU A 206 -4.86 -24.57 -10.51
CA GLU A 206 -3.76 -24.53 -11.48
C GLU A 206 -4.24 -24.11 -12.89
N SER A 207 -5.47 -24.51 -13.26
CA SER A 207 -6.10 -24.10 -14.52
C SER A 207 -6.36 -22.60 -14.64
N GLU A 208 -6.49 -21.90 -13.52
CA GLU A 208 -6.73 -20.46 -13.44
C GLU A 208 -5.42 -19.66 -13.24
N CYS A 209 -4.35 -20.37 -12.85
CA CYS A 209 -3.03 -19.81 -12.66
C CYS A 209 -2.32 -19.51 -13.99
N ASN A 210 -2.38 -18.25 -14.42
CA ASN A 210 -1.55 -17.75 -15.51
C ASN A 210 -0.38 -16.92 -14.95
N LYS A 211 0.84 -17.45 -15.02
CA LYS A 211 2.06 -16.82 -14.50
C LYS A 211 2.68 -15.76 -15.44
N LYS A 212 1.86 -15.10 -16.27
CA LYS A 212 2.31 -14.06 -17.21
C LYS A 212 2.43 -12.69 -16.53
N GLY A 213 3.46 -12.56 -15.71
CA GLY A 213 3.80 -11.36 -14.98
C GLY A 213 3.28 -11.36 -13.54
N ALA A 214 3.91 -10.53 -12.72
CA ALA A 214 3.67 -10.50 -11.29
C ALA A 214 3.66 -9.08 -10.72
N PHE A 215 2.87 -8.91 -9.67
CA PHE A 215 3.07 -7.85 -8.70
C PHE A 215 4.14 -8.27 -7.71
N ILE A 216 4.99 -7.31 -7.34
CA ILE A 216 5.92 -7.46 -6.23
C ILE A 216 5.21 -6.91 -5.01
N VAL A 217 5.03 -7.74 -4.00
CA VAL A 217 4.24 -7.43 -2.82
C VAL A 217 5.09 -7.50 -1.56
N ARG A 218 4.73 -6.72 -0.54
CA ARG A 218 5.18 -6.90 0.84
C ARG A 218 3.99 -7.47 1.62
N ASP A 219 4.11 -8.73 1.99
CA ASP A 219 3.15 -9.47 2.81
C ASP A 219 3.62 -9.49 4.29
N SER A 220 2.82 -10.01 5.21
CA SER A 220 3.08 -10.06 6.65
C SER A 220 3.58 -11.44 7.11
N ASN A 221 4.36 -12.13 6.28
CA ASN A 221 4.79 -13.51 6.52
C ASN A 221 6.28 -13.67 6.86
N GLY A 222 6.96 -12.59 7.25
CA GLY A 222 8.39 -12.63 7.59
C GLY A 222 9.34 -12.41 6.40
N SER A 223 8.81 -12.22 5.19
CA SER A 223 9.63 -11.95 4.00
C SER A 223 9.72 -10.44 3.71
N ARG A 224 10.72 -10.05 2.91
CA ARG A 224 10.85 -8.65 2.42
C ARG A 224 9.89 -8.37 1.29
N THR A 225 9.88 -9.22 0.28
CA THR A 225 8.97 -9.12 -0.84
C THR A 225 8.72 -10.49 -1.45
N GLU A 226 7.57 -10.63 -2.09
CA GLU A 226 7.18 -11.81 -2.84
C GLU A 226 6.61 -11.42 -4.19
N ASN A 227 6.59 -12.37 -5.12
CA ASN A 227 5.98 -12.18 -6.43
C ASN A 227 4.63 -12.87 -6.46
N ARG A 228 3.54 -12.12 -6.61
CA ARG A 228 2.19 -12.67 -6.78
C ARG A 228 1.72 -12.45 -8.21
N ALA A 229 1.17 -13.49 -8.83
CA ALA A 229 0.75 -13.43 -10.23
C ALA A 229 -0.36 -12.37 -10.43
N TYR A 230 -0.46 -11.79 -11.63
CA TYR A 230 -1.58 -10.89 -11.93
C TYR A 230 -2.94 -11.60 -11.82
N ASN A 231 -3.01 -12.88 -12.19
CA ASN A 231 -4.22 -13.67 -11.99
C ASN A 231 -4.55 -13.86 -10.51
N TRP A 232 -3.54 -14.00 -9.64
CA TRP A 232 -3.78 -14.04 -8.20
C TRP A 232 -4.50 -12.80 -7.72
N PHE A 233 -4.03 -11.64 -8.15
CA PHE A 233 -4.68 -10.38 -7.82
C PHE A 233 -6.13 -10.32 -8.33
N LEU A 234 -6.37 -10.74 -9.58
CA LEU A 234 -7.71 -10.72 -10.18
C LEU A 234 -8.73 -11.57 -9.42
N TYR A 235 -8.28 -12.72 -8.91
CA TYR A 235 -9.14 -13.70 -8.26
C TYR A 235 -9.33 -13.40 -6.77
N LYS A 236 -8.30 -12.91 -6.09
CA LYS A 236 -8.30 -12.80 -4.63
C LYS A 236 -8.54 -11.37 -4.15
N ALA A 237 -8.10 -10.35 -4.87
CA ALA A 237 -8.23 -8.96 -4.42
C ALA A 237 -9.61 -8.38 -4.72
N ASN A 238 -10.00 -7.33 -3.98
CA ASN A 238 -11.28 -6.64 -4.21
C ASN A 238 -11.22 -5.12 -4.00
N ALA A 239 -10.21 -4.58 -3.32
CA ALA A 239 -10.07 -3.15 -3.06
C ALA A 239 -8.61 -2.71 -3.07
N ALA A 240 -8.38 -1.45 -3.45
CA ALA A 240 -7.04 -0.87 -3.52
C ALA A 240 -7.03 0.65 -3.29
N ALA A 241 -5.99 1.15 -2.64
CA ALA A 241 -5.72 2.57 -2.49
C ALA A 241 -4.21 2.87 -2.57
N VAL A 242 -3.83 3.97 -3.21
CA VAL A 242 -2.44 4.46 -3.18
C VAL A 242 -2.19 5.15 -1.85
N VAL A 243 -1.05 4.91 -1.21
CA VAL A 243 -0.64 5.61 0.03
C VAL A 243 0.53 6.54 -0.27
N ARG A 244 0.43 7.82 0.10
CA ARG A 244 1.45 8.83 -0.19
C ARG A 244 1.73 9.70 1.01
N LEU A 245 2.95 10.23 1.10
CA LEU A 245 3.20 11.37 1.96
C LEU A 245 2.42 12.57 1.43
N LYS A 246 1.81 13.35 2.32
CA LYS A 246 1.15 14.61 1.97
C LYS A 246 2.24 15.63 1.59
N ASP A 247 2.11 16.25 0.42
CA ASP A 247 3.07 17.26 -0.04
C ASP A 247 3.05 18.46 0.92
N THR A 248 4.10 18.62 1.73
CA THR A 248 4.24 19.76 2.65
C THR A 248 4.74 21.03 1.95
N THR A 249 5.07 20.94 0.65
CA THR A 249 5.61 22.05 -0.15
C THR A 249 4.58 23.13 -0.46
N ALA A 250 3.28 22.90 -0.24
CA ALA A 250 2.23 23.91 -0.38
C ALA A 250 2.13 24.93 0.79
N SER A 251 3.09 24.93 1.72
CA SER A 251 3.12 25.85 2.88
C SER A 251 4.33 26.79 2.90
N ARG A 252 5.06 26.90 1.78
CA ARG A 252 6.24 27.78 1.64
C ARG A 252 6.05 28.88 0.57
N ASP A 253 4.81 29.29 0.33
CA ASP A 253 4.48 30.49 -0.46
C ASP A 253 3.83 31.55 0.45
#